data_AF-A0A849IR52-F1
#
_entry.id   AF-A0A849IR52-F1
#
_cell.length_a   1.000
_cell.length_b   1.000
_cell.length_c   1.000
_cell.angle_alpha   90.00
_cell.angle_beta   90.00
_cell.angle_gamma   90.00
#
_symmetry.space_group_name_H-M   'P 1'
#
loop_
_entity.id
_entity.type
_entity.pdbx_description
1 polymer ?
#
loop_
_entity_poly.entity_id
_entity_poly.type
_entity_poly.pdbx_seq_one_letter_code
_entity_poly.pdbx_strand_id
1 'polypeptide(L)'
;MSRGGRLLAASILALSVAGLSSFPLIALGAGPDTPSATLAAAQAAFDQGHFQAAASDLQSIARAIPAAGVIAGELRAGQQVRAGHQLRLLSAAVSNSQSAPSTVGKRLAQVYASAQLAALDRPAAPRNSLMSGLANFLRQLLRAIFVGGGRLLWSLLALIGVGAGAALAVALLHRSRSRLPEGAGRAMPATLATCRERPERLFASADQLLQEGRFTDAVRASFQALLISASERRVLQVDPSWTNSELLQQARQVADLEPALRPLVAQFNAVVYGGRDPGSQGCSRFNAACRAAALGLGR
;
A
#
# COMPACT_ATOMS: atom_id res chain seq x y z
N MET A 1 1.68 -51.22 -4.54
CA MET A 1 1.12 -50.92 -3.21
C MET A 1 1.27 -49.42 -2.94
N SER A 2 0.12 -48.75 -2.86
CA SER A 2 -0.19 -47.42 -2.29
C SER A 2 0.89 -46.32 -2.27
N ARG A 3 0.84 -45.43 -3.27
CA ARG A 3 1.19 -44.00 -3.10
C ARG A 3 -0.04 -43.19 -3.54
N GLY A 4 -0.92 -42.90 -2.59
CA GLY A 4 -2.13 -42.11 -2.79
C GLY A 4 -2.03 -40.75 -2.11
N GLY A 5 -2.10 -39.69 -2.93
CA GLY A 5 -2.86 -38.46 -2.67
C GLY A 5 -2.55 -37.65 -1.42
N ARG A 6 -1.76 -36.58 -1.59
CA ARG A 6 -1.93 -35.33 -0.82
C ARG A 6 -1.69 -34.12 -1.73
N LEU A 7 -2.71 -33.82 -2.54
CA LEU A 7 -2.99 -32.49 -3.08
C LEU A 7 -4.29 -32.03 -2.40
N LEU A 8 -4.39 -30.72 -2.15
CA LEU A 8 -5.49 -29.95 -1.53
C LEU A 8 -5.20 -29.51 -0.08
N ALA A 9 -4.74 -28.26 0.06
CA ALA A 9 -5.36 -27.24 0.93
C ALA A 9 -4.43 -26.02 1.03
N ALA A 10 -4.51 -25.11 0.07
CA ALA A 10 -4.00 -23.74 0.24
C ALA A 10 -4.83 -22.81 -0.66
N SER A 11 -6.06 -22.55 -0.24
CA SER A 11 -6.90 -21.51 -0.83
C SER A 11 -7.71 -20.89 0.30
N ILE A 12 -7.86 -19.56 0.20
CA ILE A 12 -8.58 -18.65 1.10
C ILE A 12 -7.71 -18.04 2.22
N LEU A 13 -7.03 -16.94 1.90
CA LEU A 13 -6.91 -15.78 2.81
C LEU A 13 -6.42 -14.54 2.05
N ALA A 14 -7.35 -13.96 1.29
CA ALA A 14 -7.26 -12.59 0.83
C ALA A 14 -8.64 -11.95 1.02
N LEU A 15 -9.01 -11.72 2.29
CA LEU A 15 -10.21 -10.97 2.61
C LEU A 15 -9.87 -9.47 2.55
N SER A 16 -10.44 -8.84 1.53
CA SER A 16 -10.29 -7.46 1.13
C SER A 16 -10.63 -6.45 2.24
N VAL A 17 -9.65 -5.61 2.58
CA VAL A 17 -9.83 -4.36 3.37
C VAL A 17 -10.57 -3.26 2.57
N ALA A 18 -10.87 -3.50 1.28
CA ALA A 18 -11.48 -2.53 0.38
C ALA A 18 -13.03 -2.40 0.46
N GLY A 19 -13.69 -3.06 1.42
CA GLY A 19 -15.16 -3.10 1.50
C GLY A 19 -15.83 -2.07 2.44
N LEU A 20 -15.09 -1.21 3.13
CA LEU A 20 -15.65 -0.36 4.19
C LEU A 20 -16.14 1.04 3.74
N SER A 21 -15.98 1.42 2.47
CA SER A 21 -16.22 2.81 2.03
C SER A 21 -17.62 3.11 1.49
N SER A 22 -18.59 2.21 1.61
CA SER A 22 -19.94 2.43 1.05
C SER A 22 -21.04 1.74 1.85
N PHE A 23 -21.29 2.23 3.07
CA PHE A 23 -22.51 1.88 3.79
C PHE A 23 -23.29 3.17 4.10
N PRO A 24 -24.60 3.22 3.78
CA PRO A 24 -25.43 4.34 4.20
C PRO A 24 -25.51 4.33 5.73
N LEU A 25 -24.94 5.36 6.36
CA LEU A 25 -25.12 5.65 7.78
C LEU A 25 -26.59 6.05 7.98
N ILE A 26 -27.43 5.06 8.30
CA ILE A 26 -28.77 5.30 8.80
C ILE A 26 -28.60 6.06 10.11
N ALA A 27 -29.23 7.24 10.22
CA ALA A 27 -29.19 8.08 11.41
C ALA A 27 -29.69 7.29 12.62
N LEU A 28 -28.75 6.84 13.45
CA LEU A 28 -29.01 6.12 14.69
C LEU A 28 -29.52 7.10 15.74
N GLY A 29 -30.81 6.98 16.08
CA GLY A 29 -31.41 7.73 17.18
C GLY A 29 -30.77 7.39 18.53
N ALA A 30 -30.73 8.35 19.43
CA ALA A 30 -30.12 8.26 20.76
C ALA A 30 -30.96 7.43 21.75
N GLY A 31 -31.14 6.13 21.45
CA GLY A 31 -31.65 5.15 22.41
C GLY A 31 -30.50 4.50 23.21
N PRO A 32 -30.79 3.88 24.37
CA PRO A 32 -29.80 3.12 25.15
C PRO A 32 -29.19 1.94 24.35
N ASP A 33 -29.82 1.52 23.25
CA ASP A 33 -29.38 0.41 22.39
C ASP A 33 -28.50 0.88 21.20
N THR A 34 -27.77 2.00 21.35
CA THR A 34 -26.90 2.45 20.26
C THR A 34 -25.72 1.48 20.09
N PRO A 35 -25.39 1.06 18.85
CA PRO A 35 -24.31 0.13 18.58
C PRO A 35 -22.94 0.67 19.04
N SER A 36 -22.80 1.99 19.23
CA SER A 36 -21.62 2.58 19.86
C SER A 36 -21.50 2.30 21.34
N ALA A 37 -22.60 2.34 22.10
CA ALA A 37 -22.59 1.99 23.52
C ALA A 37 -22.25 0.51 23.70
N THR A 38 -22.82 -0.37 22.87
CA THR A 38 -22.50 -1.80 22.87
C THR A 38 -21.05 -2.07 22.45
N LEU A 39 -20.51 -1.33 21.48
CA LEU A 39 -19.10 -1.44 21.08
C LEU A 39 -18.14 -1.01 22.21
N ALA A 40 -18.49 0.06 22.94
CA ALA A 40 -17.72 0.50 24.11
C ALA A 40 -17.78 -0.52 25.25
N ALA A 41 -18.96 -1.10 25.52
CA ALA A 41 -19.13 -2.19 26.49
C ALA A 41 -18.30 -3.42 26.13
N ALA A 42 -18.31 -3.82 24.84
CA ALA A 42 -17.50 -4.94 24.35
C ALA A 42 -15.99 -4.69 24.53
N GLN A 43 -15.53 -3.46 24.30
CA GLN A 43 -14.13 -3.10 24.52
C GLN A 43 -13.76 -3.13 26.01
N ALA A 44 -14.60 -2.59 26.89
CA ALA A 44 -14.38 -2.67 28.33
C ALA A 44 -14.34 -4.12 28.84
N ALA A 45 -15.23 -4.99 28.34
CA ALA A 45 -15.22 -6.41 28.64
C ALA A 45 -13.94 -7.10 28.14
N PHE A 46 -13.46 -6.73 26.94
CA PHE A 46 -12.19 -7.25 26.40
C PHE A 46 -11.00 -6.85 27.26
N ASP A 47 -10.91 -5.58 27.69
CA ASP A 47 -9.81 -5.06 28.51
C ASP A 47 -9.79 -5.69 29.93
N GLN A 48 -10.95 -6.13 30.44
CA GLN A 48 -11.08 -6.88 31.69
C GLN A 48 -10.77 -8.38 31.55
N GLY A 49 -10.50 -8.88 30.33
CA GLY A 49 -10.29 -10.30 30.06
C GLY A 49 -11.57 -11.13 29.94
N HIS A 50 -12.75 -10.50 29.91
CA HIS A 50 -14.04 -11.15 29.74
C HIS A 50 -14.35 -11.40 28.25
N PHE A 51 -13.52 -12.21 27.58
CA PHE A 51 -13.57 -12.40 26.12
C PHE A 51 -14.90 -12.96 25.59
N GLN A 52 -15.58 -13.82 26.36
CA GLN A 52 -16.88 -14.37 25.96
C GLN A 52 -18.00 -13.32 26.01
N ALA A 53 -17.97 -12.44 27.03
CA ALA A 53 -18.90 -11.31 27.11
C ALA A 53 -18.68 -10.34 25.94
N ALA A 54 -17.42 -9.97 25.69
CA ALA A 54 -17.05 -9.14 24.54
C ALA A 54 -17.49 -9.74 23.20
N ALA A 55 -17.34 -11.05 23.00
CA ALA A 55 -17.78 -11.73 21.79
C ALA A 55 -19.32 -11.77 21.64
N SER A 56 -20.06 -11.85 22.74
CA SER A 56 -21.53 -11.77 22.73
C SER A 56 -22.01 -10.37 22.35
N ASP A 57 -21.41 -9.34 22.95
CA ASP A 57 -21.73 -7.94 22.67
C ASP A 57 -21.41 -7.55 21.22
N LEU A 58 -20.29 -8.02 20.67
CA LEU A 58 -19.95 -7.79 19.26
C LEU A 58 -20.87 -8.53 18.29
N GLN A 59 -21.39 -9.68 18.69
CA GLN A 59 -22.33 -10.45 17.88
C GLN A 59 -23.70 -9.78 17.77
N SER A 60 -24.16 -9.13 18.84
CA SER A 60 -25.45 -8.44 18.86
C SER A 60 -25.47 -7.27 17.86
N ILE A 61 -24.34 -6.58 17.69
CA ILE A 61 -24.18 -5.48 16.72
C ILE A 61 -23.70 -5.93 15.33
N ALA A 62 -23.44 -7.22 15.10
CA ALA A 62 -22.89 -7.71 13.84
C ALA A 62 -23.79 -7.44 12.62
N ARG A 63 -25.11 -7.33 12.83
CA ARG A 63 -26.06 -6.94 11.76
C ARG A 63 -25.87 -5.49 11.31
N ALA A 64 -25.54 -4.60 12.24
CA ALA A 64 -25.29 -3.18 11.95
C ALA A 64 -23.85 -2.93 11.49
N ILE A 65 -22.89 -3.68 12.07
CA ILE A 65 -21.46 -3.53 11.82
C ILE A 65 -20.87 -4.93 11.52
N PRO A 66 -20.81 -5.35 10.25
CA PRO A 66 -20.33 -6.69 9.88
C PRO A 66 -18.93 -7.03 10.42
N ALA A 67 -18.05 -6.02 10.55
CA ALA A 67 -16.72 -6.18 11.13
C ALA A 67 -16.74 -6.68 12.58
N ALA A 68 -17.75 -6.29 13.37
CA ALA A 68 -17.91 -6.77 14.75
C ALA A 68 -18.14 -8.29 14.79
N GLY A 69 -18.88 -8.85 13.82
CA GLY A 69 -19.09 -10.29 13.70
C GLY A 69 -17.81 -11.08 13.42
N VAL A 70 -16.89 -10.53 12.64
CA VAL A 70 -15.57 -11.15 12.38
C VAL A 70 -14.74 -11.18 13.66
N ILE A 71 -14.67 -10.05 14.37
CA ILE A 71 -13.94 -9.94 15.64
C ILE A 71 -14.52 -10.89 16.69
N ALA A 72 -15.85 -11.01 16.77
CA ALA A 72 -16.52 -11.97 17.65
C ALA A 72 -16.11 -13.43 17.34
N GLY A 73 -15.98 -13.78 16.05
CA GLY A 73 -15.47 -15.08 15.62
C GLY A 73 -14.01 -15.32 16.03
N GLU A 74 -13.14 -14.33 15.85
CA GLU A 74 -11.73 -14.40 16.26
C GLU A 74 -11.57 -14.56 17.78
N LEU A 75 -12.39 -13.88 18.59
CA LEU A 75 -12.41 -14.04 20.04
C LEU A 75 -12.80 -15.46 20.48
N ARG A 76 -13.86 -16.03 19.87
CA ARG A 76 -14.29 -17.41 20.17
C ARG A 76 -13.25 -18.45 19.74
N ALA A 77 -12.47 -18.16 18.70
CA ALA A 77 -11.38 -19.00 18.22
C ALA A 77 -10.08 -18.86 19.06
N GLY A 78 -10.08 -18.06 20.13
CA GLY A 78 -8.90 -17.86 20.99
C GLY A 78 -7.85 -16.90 20.41
N GLN A 79 -8.15 -16.17 19.34
CA GLN A 79 -7.21 -15.23 18.69
C GLN A 79 -7.22 -13.85 19.37
N GLN A 80 -6.99 -13.81 20.69
CA GLN A 80 -7.16 -12.62 21.52
C GLN A 80 -6.34 -11.41 21.05
N VAL A 81 -5.06 -11.61 20.67
CA VAL A 81 -4.15 -10.52 20.25
C VAL A 81 -4.65 -9.84 18.97
N ARG A 82 -5.10 -10.64 17.99
CA ARG A 82 -5.58 -10.13 16.70
C ARG A 82 -6.93 -9.43 16.85
N ALA A 83 -7.86 -10.07 17.57
CA ALA A 83 -9.18 -9.52 17.84
C ALA A 83 -9.10 -8.20 18.61
N GLY A 84 -8.22 -8.11 19.61
CA GLY A 84 -8.01 -6.89 20.40
C GLY A 84 -7.49 -5.72 19.57
N HIS A 85 -6.59 -5.98 18.61
CA HIS A 85 -6.12 -4.94 17.68
C HIS A 85 -7.26 -4.45 16.77
N GLN A 86 -8.04 -5.38 16.18
CA GLN A 86 -9.17 -5.03 15.32
C GLN A 86 -10.27 -4.27 16.08
N LEU A 87 -10.55 -4.66 17.33
CA LEU A 87 -11.55 -4.01 18.18
C LEU A 87 -11.16 -2.56 18.48
N ARG A 88 -9.89 -2.29 18.81
CA ARG A 88 -9.40 -0.92 19.03
C ARG A 88 -9.49 -0.06 17.77
N LEU A 89 -9.17 -0.61 16.60
CA LEU A 89 -9.31 0.10 15.33
C LEU A 89 -10.77 0.42 15.02
N LEU A 90 -11.68 -0.53 15.25
CA LEU A 90 -13.10 -0.35 15.02
C LEU A 90 -13.69 0.73 15.95
N SER A 91 -13.33 0.67 17.24
CA SER A 91 -13.72 1.65 18.25
C SER A 91 -13.21 3.06 17.92
N ALA A 92 -11.95 3.20 17.51
CA ALA A 92 -11.40 4.47 17.08
C ALA A 92 -12.11 5.04 15.85
N ALA A 93 -12.46 4.19 14.87
CA ALA A 93 -13.19 4.60 13.68
C ALA A 93 -14.61 5.08 14.00
N VAL A 94 -15.33 4.38 14.88
CA VAL A 94 -16.69 4.76 15.31
C VAL A 94 -16.66 6.04 16.15
N SER A 95 -15.71 6.17 17.06
CA SER A 95 -15.55 7.38 17.91
C SER A 95 -15.25 8.62 17.06
N ASN A 96 -14.34 8.49 16.09
CA ASN A 96 -14.02 9.58 15.15
C ASN A 96 -15.22 9.98 14.28
N SER A 97 -16.14 9.05 14.00
CA SER A 97 -17.34 9.32 13.21
C SER A 97 -18.42 10.05 14.02
N GLN A 98 -18.49 9.84 15.33
CA GLN A 98 -19.47 10.49 16.21
C GLN A 98 -19.10 11.91 16.61
N SER A 99 -17.80 12.22 16.74
CA SER A 99 -17.33 13.57 17.03
C SER A 99 -17.43 14.54 15.83
N ALA A 100 -17.90 14.07 14.67
CA ALA A 100 -17.74 14.71 13.38
C ALA A 100 -18.94 15.43 12.73
N PRO A 101 -20.18 15.53 13.26
CA PRO A 101 -21.27 16.09 12.47
C PRO A 101 -21.09 17.57 12.10
N SER A 102 -20.34 18.37 12.88
CA SER A 102 -20.12 19.80 12.58
C SER A 102 -18.72 20.15 12.05
N THR A 103 -17.70 19.35 12.37
CA THR A 103 -16.31 19.64 11.99
C THR A 103 -15.93 19.04 10.64
N VAL A 104 -16.51 17.89 10.28
CA VAL A 104 -16.27 17.26 8.97
C VAL A 104 -16.97 18.04 7.87
N GLY A 105 -18.16 18.58 8.10
CA GLY A 105 -18.81 19.51 7.16
C GLY A 105 -17.97 20.78 6.94
N LYS A 106 -17.39 21.35 8.00
CA LYS A 106 -16.50 22.52 7.89
C LYS A 106 -15.18 22.21 7.22
N ARG A 107 -14.55 21.06 7.50
CA ARG A 107 -13.31 20.64 6.82
C ARG A 107 -13.55 20.23 5.37
N LEU A 108 -14.68 19.60 5.04
CA LEU A 108 -15.08 19.35 3.65
C LEU A 108 -15.33 20.67 2.92
N ALA A 109 -16.08 21.60 3.52
CA ALA A 109 -16.27 22.93 2.94
C ALA A 109 -14.93 23.67 2.74
N GLN A 110 -13.99 23.54 3.67
CA GLN A 110 -12.64 24.12 3.57
C GLN A 110 -11.77 23.45 2.49
N VAL A 111 -11.90 22.14 2.31
CA VAL A 111 -11.22 21.39 1.24
C VAL A 111 -11.83 21.73 -0.12
N TYR A 112 -13.16 21.77 -0.23
CA TYR A 112 -13.86 22.23 -1.45
C TYR A 112 -13.57 23.69 -1.79
N ALA A 113 -13.35 24.55 -0.79
CA ALA A 113 -12.95 25.94 -0.98
C ALA A 113 -11.45 26.12 -1.30
N SER A 114 -10.64 25.05 -1.29
CA SER A 114 -9.22 25.15 -1.62
C SER A 114 -9.01 25.43 -3.12
N ALA A 115 -8.03 26.26 -3.46
CA ALA A 115 -7.75 26.67 -4.84
C ALA A 115 -7.44 25.49 -5.79
N GLN A 116 -7.01 24.34 -5.25
CA GLN A 116 -6.79 23.12 -6.01
C GLN A 116 -8.10 22.46 -6.47
N LEU A 117 -9.18 22.56 -5.69
CA LEU A 117 -10.51 22.07 -6.06
C LEU A 117 -11.33 23.12 -6.82
N ALA A 118 -11.11 24.42 -6.58
CA ALA A 118 -11.66 25.47 -7.43
C ALA A 118 -11.19 25.37 -8.90
N ALA A 119 -10.02 24.77 -9.14
CA ALA A 119 -9.54 24.45 -10.48
C ALA A 119 -10.27 23.26 -11.13
N LEU A 120 -10.86 22.35 -10.34
CA LEU A 120 -11.70 21.24 -10.79
C LEU A 120 -13.13 21.68 -11.13
N ASP A 121 -13.60 22.77 -10.55
CA ASP A 121 -14.89 23.41 -10.85
C ASP A 121 -14.85 24.34 -12.09
N ARG A 122 -13.69 24.45 -12.77
CA ARG A 122 -13.70 24.94 -14.15
C ARG A 122 -14.57 23.98 -14.94
N PRO A 123 -15.66 24.44 -15.59
CA PRO A 123 -16.57 23.57 -16.31
C PRO A 123 -15.73 22.76 -17.30
N ALA A 124 -15.60 21.47 -17.01
CA ALA A 124 -14.97 20.54 -17.93
C ALA A 124 -15.67 20.73 -19.27
N ALA A 125 -14.89 20.96 -20.32
CA ALA A 125 -15.40 20.93 -21.69
C ALA A 125 -16.34 19.73 -21.84
N PRO A 126 -17.52 19.90 -22.49
CA PRO A 126 -18.69 19.07 -22.27
C PRO A 126 -18.39 17.58 -22.39
N ARG A 127 -18.47 16.90 -21.24
CA ARG A 127 -18.28 15.44 -21.03
C ARG A 127 -19.34 14.59 -21.77
N ASN A 128 -20.16 15.22 -22.58
CA ASN A 128 -21.20 14.60 -23.42
C ASN A 128 -20.57 13.96 -24.69
N SER A 129 -19.33 14.31 -25.06
CA SER A 129 -18.67 13.72 -26.25
C SER A 129 -18.21 12.28 -26.04
N LEU A 130 -17.84 11.89 -24.81
CA LEU A 130 -17.36 10.53 -24.54
C LEU A 130 -18.48 9.50 -24.54
N MET A 131 -19.62 9.79 -23.91
CA MET A 131 -20.77 8.87 -23.93
C MET A 131 -21.41 8.76 -25.31
N SER A 132 -21.51 9.87 -26.06
CA SER A 132 -22.00 9.83 -27.44
C SER A 132 -21.02 9.14 -28.38
N GLY A 133 -19.71 9.32 -28.18
CA GLY A 133 -18.66 8.60 -28.89
C GLY A 133 -18.73 7.08 -28.65
N LEU A 134 -18.91 6.66 -27.39
CA LEU A 134 -19.05 5.25 -27.03
C LEU A 134 -20.34 4.63 -27.61
N ALA A 135 -21.48 5.34 -27.53
CA ALA A 135 -22.75 4.86 -28.07
C ALA A 135 -22.73 4.75 -29.61
N ASN A 136 -22.01 5.65 -30.29
CA ASN A 136 -21.81 5.58 -31.73
C ASN A 136 -20.87 4.44 -32.11
N PHE A 137 -19.78 4.25 -31.35
CA PHE A 137 -18.87 3.12 -31.53
C PHE A 137 -19.57 1.76 -31.36
N LEU A 138 -20.37 1.58 -30.31
CA LEU A 138 -21.13 0.32 -30.10
C LEU A 138 -22.12 0.04 -31.23
N ARG A 139 -22.83 1.06 -31.74
CA ARG A 139 -23.74 0.90 -32.88
C ARG A 139 -22.99 0.51 -34.16
N GLN A 140 -21.83 1.12 -34.40
CA GLN A 140 -21.01 0.82 -35.57
C GLN A 140 -20.42 -0.59 -35.49
N LEU A 141 -20.00 -1.01 -34.28
CA LEU A 141 -19.55 -2.36 -33.99
C LEU A 141 -20.65 -3.39 -34.25
N LEU A 142 -21.84 -3.20 -33.67
CA LEU A 142 -22.99 -4.09 -33.87
C LEU A 142 -23.40 -4.19 -35.34
N ARG A 143 -23.40 -3.08 -36.08
CA ARG A 143 -23.74 -3.08 -37.51
C ARG A 143 -22.68 -3.82 -38.35
N ALA A 144 -21.40 -3.69 -38.00
CA ALA A 144 -20.32 -4.43 -38.65
C ALA A 144 -20.43 -5.95 -38.40
N ILE A 145 -20.84 -6.35 -37.19
CA ILE A 145 -21.05 -7.75 -36.80
C ILE A 145 -22.20 -8.40 -37.59
N PHE A 146 -23.32 -7.68 -37.78
CA PHE A 146 -24.50 -8.22 -38.45
C PHE A 146 -24.44 -8.19 -39.99
N VAL A 147 -23.68 -7.26 -40.59
CA VAL A 147 -23.64 -7.07 -42.06
C VAL A 147 -22.37 -7.66 -42.70
N GLY A 148 -21.26 -7.74 -41.97
CA GLY A 148 -19.98 -8.27 -42.47
C GLY A 148 -19.80 -9.74 -42.07
N GLY A 149 -20.12 -10.66 -42.98
CA GLY A 149 -19.94 -12.11 -42.78
C GLY A 149 -18.60 -12.49 -42.12
N GLY A 150 -18.65 -13.56 -41.31
CA GLY A 150 -17.78 -13.87 -40.16
C GLY A 150 -16.25 -13.71 -40.27
N ARG A 151 -15.64 -13.52 -41.44
CA ARG A 151 -14.21 -13.24 -41.57
C ARG A 151 -13.81 -11.85 -41.08
N LEU A 152 -14.60 -10.82 -41.38
CA LEU A 152 -14.35 -9.45 -40.88
C LEU A 152 -14.55 -9.36 -39.36
N LEU A 153 -15.49 -10.14 -38.83
CA LEU A 153 -15.76 -10.25 -37.40
C LEU A 153 -14.54 -10.74 -36.61
N TRP A 154 -13.85 -11.78 -37.10
CA TRP A 154 -12.66 -12.33 -36.45
C TRP A 154 -11.47 -11.35 -36.46
N SER A 155 -11.23 -10.64 -37.56
CA SER A 155 -10.19 -9.61 -37.61
C SER A 155 -10.48 -8.43 -36.67
N LEU A 156 -11.75 -8.05 -36.52
CA LEU A 156 -12.16 -6.98 -35.62
C LEU A 156 -12.02 -7.40 -34.15
N LEU A 157 -12.40 -8.65 -33.82
CA LEU A 157 -12.21 -9.21 -32.48
C LEU A 157 -10.73 -9.29 -32.09
N ALA A 158 -9.86 -9.71 -33.01
CA ALA A 158 -8.43 -9.77 -32.75
C ALA A 158 -7.83 -8.38 -32.44
N LEU A 159 -8.23 -7.35 -33.20
CA LEU A 159 -7.78 -5.98 -32.98
C LEU A 159 -8.26 -5.42 -31.63
N ILE A 160 -9.52 -5.68 -31.27
CA ILE A 160 -10.08 -5.28 -29.97
C ILE A 160 -9.39 -6.00 -28.81
N GLY A 161 -9.09 -7.30 -28.97
CA GLY A 161 -8.35 -8.08 -27.97
C GLY A 161 -6.97 -7.50 -27.69
N VAL A 162 -6.22 -7.12 -28.73
CA VAL A 162 -4.91 -6.47 -28.59
C VAL A 162 -5.04 -5.10 -27.90
N GLY A 163 -6.02 -4.29 -28.30
CA GLY A 163 -6.28 -2.98 -27.69
C GLY A 163 -6.66 -3.09 -26.20
N ALA A 164 -7.54 -4.03 -25.87
CA ALA A 164 -7.95 -4.30 -24.49
C ALA A 164 -6.79 -4.84 -23.63
N GLY A 165 -5.95 -5.71 -24.19
CA GLY A 165 -4.74 -6.21 -23.53
C GLY A 165 -3.74 -5.08 -23.22
N ALA A 166 -3.49 -4.19 -24.18
CA ALA A 166 -2.62 -3.04 -23.98
C ALA A 166 -3.19 -2.06 -22.94
N ALA A 167 -4.48 -1.75 -23.02
CA ALA A 167 -5.15 -0.89 -22.05
C ALA A 167 -5.16 -1.51 -20.63
N LEU A 168 -5.36 -2.82 -20.52
CA LEU A 168 -5.30 -3.55 -19.25
C LEU A 168 -3.87 -3.55 -18.68
N ALA A 169 -2.85 -3.73 -19.52
CA ALA A 169 -1.46 -3.63 -19.09
C ALA A 169 -1.13 -2.23 -18.56
N VAL A 170 -1.54 -1.17 -19.26
CA VAL A 170 -1.39 0.23 -18.81
C VAL A 170 -2.19 0.48 -17.53
N ALA A 171 -3.41 -0.04 -17.42
CA ALA A 171 -4.23 0.09 -16.22
C ALA A 171 -3.64 -0.65 -15.02
N LEU A 172 -3.05 -1.83 -15.21
CA LEU A 172 -2.35 -2.58 -14.16
C LEU A 172 -1.06 -1.87 -13.73
N LEU A 173 -0.32 -1.28 -14.67
CA LEU A 173 0.85 -0.41 -14.41
C LEU A 173 0.45 0.89 -13.68
N HIS A 174 -0.74 1.43 -13.94
CA HIS A 174 -1.26 2.59 -13.21
C HIS A 174 -1.85 2.22 -11.84
N ARG A 175 -2.46 1.03 -11.71
CA ARG A 175 -3.10 0.56 -10.47
C ARG A 175 -2.09 0.08 -9.45
N SER A 176 -0.92 -0.39 -9.87
CA SER A 176 0.23 -0.61 -8.98
C SER A 176 0.80 0.71 -8.46
N ARG A 177 0.63 1.82 -9.19
CA ARG A 177 1.03 3.17 -8.76
C ARG A 177 0.03 3.87 -7.84
N SER A 178 -1.26 3.51 -7.88
CA SER A 178 -2.31 4.23 -7.14
C SER A 178 -2.77 3.60 -5.81
N ARG A 179 -2.08 2.56 -5.33
CA ARG A 179 -2.35 1.93 -4.01
C ARG A 179 -1.25 2.22 -2.98
N LEU A 180 -0.85 3.48 -2.84
CA LEU A 180 -0.10 3.94 -1.67
C LEU A 180 -0.91 5.02 -0.97
N PRO A 181 -1.12 4.93 0.36
CA PRO A 181 -1.83 5.94 1.13
C PRO A 181 -1.07 7.27 1.07
N GLU A 182 -1.84 8.34 0.95
CA GLU A 182 -1.51 9.72 0.60
C GLU A 182 -0.64 10.47 1.64
N GLY A 183 0.17 9.77 2.44
CA GLY A 183 1.01 10.36 3.49
C GLY A 183 2.43 9.79 3.65
N ALA A 184 2.80 8.69 2.98
CA ALA A 184 4.13 8.08 3.18
C ALA A 184 4.66 7.36 1.93
N GLY A 185 4.29 7.86 0.75
CA GLY A 185 4.61 7.25 -0.53
C GLY A 185 5.29 8.23 -1.47
N ARG A 186 6.36 8.90 -1.02
CA ARG A 186 7.34 9.43 -1.96
C ARG A 186 7.95 8.22 -2.63
N ALA A 187 7.43 7.88 -3.81
CA ALA A 187 8.09 6.97 -4.73
C ALA A 187 9.56 7.37 -4.72
N MET A 188 10.45 6.41 -4.44
CA MET A 188 11.85 6.55 -4.76
C MET A 188 11.87 6.96 -6.23
N PRO A 189 12.24 8.22 -6.52
CA PRO A 189 11.98 8.76 -7.84
C PRO A 189 12.72 7.88 -8.83
N ALA A 190 12.10 7.61 -9.98
CA ALA A 190 12.77 7.02 -11.14
C ALA A 190 13.91 7.91 -11.69
N THR A 191 14.44 8.82 -10.86
CA THR A 191 15.57 9.70 -11.11
C THR A 191 16.89 9.11 -10.62
N LEU A 192 16.99 7.83 -10.27
CA LEU A 192 18.31 7.19 -10.26
C LEU A 192 18.99 7.28 -11.64
N ALA A 193 18.20 7.33 -12.72
CA ALA A 193 18.71 7.47 -14.09
C ALA A 193 18.90 8.92 -14.56
N THR A 194 18.24 9.91 -13.94
CA THR A 194 18.22 11.31 -14.44
C THR A 194 18.76 12.36 -13.47
N CYS A 195 18.80 12.09 -12.16
CA CYS A 195 19.53 12.94 -11.22
C CYS A 195 20.84 12.25 -10.89
N ARG A 196 21.92 12.72 -11.52
CA ARG A 196 23.32 12.40 -11.23
C ARG A 196 23.72 12.97 -9.87
N GLU A 197 22.96 12.61 -8.84
CA GLU A 197 23.11 13.12 -7.51
C GLU A 197 24.32 12.46 -6.87
N ARG A 198 25.32 13.28 -6.52
CA ARG A 198 26.60 12.77 -6.01
C ARG A 198 26.37 12.05 -4.67
N PRO A 199 27.08 10.94 -4.40
CA PRO A 199 26.93 10.18 -3.15
C PRO A 199 27.03 11.04 -1.88
N GLU A 200 27.87 12.07 -1.88
CA GLU A 200 28.08 12.94 -0.71
C GLU A 200 26.79 13.70 -0.35
N ARG A 201 25.99 14.10 -1.35
CA ARG A 201 24.71 14.78 -1.11
C ARG A 201 23.67 13.85 -0.50
N LEU A 202 23.63 12.60 -0.93
CA LEU A 202 22.71 11.61 -0.37
C LEU A 202 23.09 11.25 1.06
N PHE A 203 24.38 11.14 1.35
CA PHE A 203 24.88 10.96 2.71
C PHE A 203 24.56 12.17 3.61
N ALA A 204 24.75 13.40 3.12
CA ALA A 204 24.34 14.61 3.85
C ALA A 204 22.82 14.66 4.08
N SER A 205 22.03 14.26 3.08
CA SER A 205 20.57 14.14 3.21
C SER A 205 20.18 13.08 4.24
N ALA A 206 20.89 11.96 4.31
CA ALA A 206 20.67 10.95 5.34
C ALA A 206 20.94 11.48 6.75
N ASP A 207 22.00 12.29 6.93
CA ASP A 207 22.30 12.93 8.21
C ASP A 207 21.19 13.92 8.62
N GLN A 208 20.68 14.70 7.67
CA GLN A 208 19.55 15.61 7.92
C GLN A 208 18.29 14.85 8.32
N LEU A 209 17.94 13.79 7.58
CA LEU A 209 16.78 12.94 7.89
C LEU A 209 16.90 12.27 9.27
N LEU A 210 18.11 11.92 9.68
CA LEU A 210 18.39 11.40 11.01
C LEU A 210 18.11 12.45 12.10
N GLN A 211 18.51 13.71 11.88
CA GLN A 211 18.22 14.83 12.80
C GLN A 211 16.72 15.13 12.89
N GLU A 212 15.99 14.98 11.79
CA GLU A 212 14.53 15.13 11.72
C GLU A 212 13.74 13.97 12.36
N GLY A 213 14.42 12.92 12.86
CA GLY A 213 13.77 11.73 13.41
C GLY A 213 13.15 10.81 12.35
N ARG A 214 13.45 11.03 11.06
CA ARG A 214 12.92 10.27 9.92
C ARG A 214 13.84 9.09 9.60
N PHE A 215 13.95 8.16 10.54
CA PHE A 215 14.99 7.12 10.51
C PHE A 215 14.90 6.16 9.31
N THR A 216 13.68 5.77 8.92
CA THR A 216 13.48 4.89 7.75
C THR A 216 13.95 5.56 6.45
N ASP A 217 13.69 6.85 6.30
CA ASP A 217 14.12 7.61 5.12
C ASP A 217 15.64 7.81 5.11
N ALA A 218 16.24 8.07 6.27
CA ALA A 218 17.69 8.17 6.44
C ALA A 218 18.41 6.85 6.06
N VAL A 219 17.84 5.70 6.43
CA VAL A 219 18.32 4.37 6.01
C VAL A 219 18.26 4.21 4.49
N ARG A 220 17.15 4.63 3.85
CA ARG A 220 17.01 4.59 2.38
C ARG A 220 18.07 5.46 1.69
N ALA A 221 18.23 6.71 2.12
CA ALA A 221 19.19 7.64 1.56
C ALA A 221 20.64 7.13 1.71
N SER A 222 20.99 6.60 2.88
CA SER A 222 22.33 6.04 3.16
C SER A 222 22.64 4.84 2.26
N PHE A 223 21.67 3.93 2.10
CA PHE A 223 21.85 2.75 1.26
C PHE A 223 21.93 3.11 -0.23
N GLN A 224 21.13 4.08 -0.68
CA GLN A 224 21.20 4.60 -2.04
C GLN A 224 22.57 5.25 -2.34
N ALA A 225 23.11 6.02 -1.40
CA ALA A 225 24.44 6.64 -1.51
C ALA A 225 25.55 5.59 -1.67
N LEU A 226 25.48 4.48 -0.92
CA LEU A 226 26.38 3.34 -1.04
C LEU A 226 26.32 2.70 -2.44
N LEU A 227 25.12 2.43 -2.96
CA LEU A 227 24.95 1.82 -4.28
C LEU A 227 25.47 2.71 -5.42
N ILE A 228 25.21 4.01 -5.34
CA ILE A 228 25.75 4.98 -6.32
C ILE A 228 27.28 5.03 -6.22
N SER A 229 27.84 5.01 -5.00
CA SER A 229 29.30 4.96 -4.80
C SER A 229 29.93 3.71 -5.44
N ALA A 230 29.27 2.55 -5.32
CA ALA A 230 29.72 1.30 -5.96
C ALA A 230 29.66 1.33 -7.48
N SER A 231 28.63 1.98 -8.03
CA SER A 231 28.47 2.20 -9.47
C SER A 231 29.50 3.19 -10.02
N GLU A 232 29.71 4.33 -9.36
CA GLU A 232 30.68 5.35 -9.78
C GLU A 232 32.12 4.82 -9.80
N ARG A 233 32.48 3.96 -8.83
CA ARG A 233 33.79 3.30 -8.77
C ARG A 233 33.92 2.10 -9.71
N ARG A 234 32.88 1.79 -10.48
CA ARG A 234 32.79 0.63 -11.38
C ARG A 234 33.05 -0.72 -10.69
N VAL A 235 32.85 -0.78 -9.38
CA VAL A 235 32.96 -2.02 -8.60
C VAL A 235 31.73 -2.89 -8.84
N LEU A 236 30.55 -2.26 -8.93
CA LEU A 236 29.30 -2.96 -9.19
C LEU A 236 28.44 -2.14 -10.16
N GLN A 237 28.06 -2.72 -11.30
CA GLN A 237 27.12 -2.06 -12.22
C GLN A 237 25.70 -2.22 -11.69
N VAL A 238 25.20 -1.23 -10.95
CA VAL A 238 23.87 -1.31 -10.32
C VAL A 238 22.77 -1.05 -11.36
N ASP A 239 21.90 -2.04 -11.57
CA ASP A 239 20.67 -1.89 -12.34
C ASP A 239 19.50 -1.48 -11.41
N PRO A 240 18.77 -0.39 -11.70
CA PRO A 240 17.59 0.02 -10.93
C PRO A 240 16.47 -1.03 -10.83
N SER A 241 16.42 -2.01 -11.73
CA SER A 241 15.41 -3.08 -11.69
C SER A 241 15.76 -4.21 -10.72
N TRP A 242 16.98 -4.23 -10.18
CA TRP A 242 17.41 -5.32 -9.32
C TRP A 242 16.72 -5.31 -7.96
N THR A 243 16.31 -6.50 -7.55
CA THR A 243 15.95 -6.82 -6.18
C THR A 243 17.20 -6.88 -5.30
N ASN A 244 17.01 -6.75 -3.99
CA ASN A 244 18.11 -6.87 -3.03
C ASN A 244 18.79 -8.25 -3.05
N SER A 245 18.07 -9.31 -3.43
CA SER A 245 18.64 -10.64 -3.66
C SER A 245 19.52 -10.70 -4.91
N GLU A 246 19.08 -10.10 -6.01
CA GLU A 246 19.87 -10.02 -7.25
C GLU A 246 21.11 -9.15 -7.06
N LEU A 247 20.97 -8.02 -6.35
CA LEU A 247 22.11 -7.18 -5.95
C LEU A 247 23.17 -7.99 -5.20
N LEU A 248 22.78 -8.79 -4.20
CA LEU A 248 23.72 -9.65 -3.48
C LEU A 248 24.30 -10.75 -4.36
N GLN A 249 23.52 -11.32 -5.27
CA GLN A 249 24.01 -12.31 -6.23
C GLN A 249 25.09 -11.72 -7.14
N GLN A 250 24.92 -10.48 -7.60
CA GLN A 250 25.90 -9.79 -8.42
C GLN A 250 27.13 -9.39 -7.61
N ALA A 251 26.95 -8.94 -6.36
CA ALA A 251 28.04 -8.64 -5.45
C ALA A 251 28.97 -9.84 -5.18
N ARG A 252 28.49 -11.10 -5.31
CA ARG A 252 29.33 -12.31 -5.18
C ARG A 252 30.45 -12.39 -6.22
N GLN A 253 30.31 -11.71 -7.35
CA GLN A 253 31.33 -11.69 -8.40
C GLN A 253 32.52 -10.79 -8.04
N VAL A 254 32.38 -9.95 -7.00
CA VAL A 254 33.41 -9.06 -6.49
C VAL A 254 33.85 -9.58 -5.13
N ALA A 255 35.12 -9.97 -5.03
CA ALA A 255 35.70 -10.40 -3.76
C ALA A 255 35.49 -9.33 -2.67
N ASP A 256 35.20 -9.78 -1.45
CA ASP A 256 34.99 -8.95 -0.26
C ASP A 256 33.77 -8.01 -0.25
N LEU A 257 33.15 -7.72 -1.40
CA LEU A 257 31.96 -6.86 -1.47
C LEU A 257 30.73 -7.52 -0.86
N GLU A 258 30.46 -8.77 -1.24
CA GLU A 258 29.28 -9.48 -0.76
C GLU A 258 29.23 -9.66 0.76
N PRO A 259 30.31 -10.10 1.45
CA PRO A 259 30.28 -10.23 2.90
C PRO A 259 30.10 -8.87 3.61
N ALA A 260 30.59 -7.78 3.03
CA ALA A 260 30.35 -6.43 3.54
C ALA A 260 28.91 -5.96 3.31
N LEU A 261 28.32 -6.27 2.16
CA LEU A 261 26.99 -5.80 1.76
C LEU A 261 25.84 -6.60 2.37
N ARG A 262 26.02 -7.91 2.59
CA ARG A 262 25.01 -8.83 3.14
C ARG A 262 24.37 -8.34 4.45
N PRO A 263 25.12 -7.95 5.50
CA PRO A 263 24.52 -7.46 6.74
C PRO A 263 23.76 -6.12 6.54
N LEU A 264 24.24 -5.25 5.64
CA LEU A 264 23.57 -3.99 5.33
C LEU A 264 22.23 -4.22 4.63
N VAL A 265 22.19 -5.13 3.64
CA VAL A 265 20.95 -5.47 2.94
C VAL A 265 19.93 -6.11 3.89
N ALA A 266 20.37 -6.97 4.80
CA ALA A 266 19.49 -7.57 5.80
C ALA A 266 18.87 -6.51 6.72
N GLN A 267 19.67 -5.56 7.20
CA GLN A 267 19.19 -4.46 8.05
C GLN A 267 18.27 -3.50 7.29
N PHE A 268 18.63 -3.14 6.06
CA PHE A 268 17.78 -2.35 5.17
C PHE A 268 16.41 -3.02 4.98
N ASN A 269 16.39 -4.32 4.65
CA ASN A 269 15.14 -5.06 4.46
C ASN A 269 14.25 -5.06 5.71
N ALA A 270 14.84 -5.29 6.88
CA ALA A 270 14.12 -5.28 8.15
C ALA A 270 13.47 -3.93 8.43
N VAL A 271 14.15 -2.82 8.13
CA VAL A 271 13.64 -1.46 8.36
C VAL A 271 12.62 -1.07 7.30
N VAL A 272 12.96 -1.22 6.02
CA VAL A 272 12.20 -0.69 4.88
C VAL A 272 10.99 -1.56 4.54
N TYR A 273 11.13 -2.88 4.56
CA TYR A 273 10.06 -3.81 4.20
C TYR A 273 9.47 -4.51 5.44
N GLY A 274 10.26 -4.70 6.49
CA GLY A 274 9.81 -5.32 7.74
C GLY A 274 9.16 -4.34 8.72
N GLY A 275 9.24 -3.03 8.49
CA GLY A 275 8.68 -2.01 9.37
C GLY A 275 9.34 -1.93 10.75
N ARG A 276 10.56 -2.49 10.91
CA ARG A 276 11.33 -2.37 12.15
C ARG A 276 11.81 -0.93 12.32
N ASP A 277 11.51 -0.32 13.45
CA ASP A 277 12.09 0.97 13.82
C ASP A 277 13.57 0.79 14.20
N PRO A 278 14.53 1.38 13.45
CA PRO A 278 15.95 1.29 13.80
C PRO A 278 16.34 2.19 14.99
N GLY A 279 15.50 3.17 15.35
CA GLY A 279 15.85 4.23 16.28
C GLY A 279 17.03 5.10 15.80
N SER A 280 17.37 6.13 16.57
CA SER A 280 18.46 7.06 16.23
C SER A 280 19.82 6.37 16.19
N GLN A 281 20.13 5.54 17.20
CA GLN A 281 21.41 4.85 17.29
C GLN A 281 21.57 3.78 16.20
N GLY A 282 20.53 3.01 15.90
CA GLY A 282 20.57 2.00 14.84
C GLY A 282 20.70 2.63 13.45
N CYS A 283 20.00 3.74 13.21
CA CYS A 283 20.14 4.52 11.98
C CYS A 283 21.55 5.11 11.81
N SER A 284 22.12 5.71 12.88
CA SER A 284 23.47 6.26 12.86
C SER A 284 24.54 5.19 12.57
N ARG A 285 24.44 4.02 13.22
CA ARG A 285 25.32 2.87 12.96
C ARG A 285 25.21 2.38 11.52
N PHE A 286 23.99 2.29 10.99
CA PHE A 286 23.75 1.86 9.62
C PHE A 286 24.37 2.83 8.59
N ASN A 287 24.17 4.15 8.78
CA ASN A 287 24.76 5.18 7.94
C ASN A 287 26.30 5.14 7.98
N ALA A 288 26.89 5.03 9.18
CA ALA A 288 28.34 4.88 9.34
C ALA A 288 28.88 3.62 8.63
N ALA A 289 28.18 2.49 8.72
CA ALA A 289 28.57 1.26 8.04
C ALA A 289 28.46 1.38 6.50
N CYS A 290 27.43 2.07 5.99
CA CYS A 290 27.32 2.37 4.56
C CYS A 290 28.48 3.24 4.07
N ARG A 291 28.90 4.25 4.84
CA ARG A 291 30.07 5.09 4.51
C ARG A 291 31.37 4.32 4.53
N ALA A 292 31.57 3.48 5.55
CA ALA A 292 32.75 2.64 5.66
C ALA A 292 32.85 1.67 4.47
N ALA A 293 31.74 1.02 4.11
CA ALA A 293 31.66 0.19 2.92
C ALA A 293 31.99 1.00 1.66
N ALA A 294 31.38 2.18 1.48
CA ALA A 294 31.62 3.03 0.32
C ALA A 294 33.09 3.48 0.17
N LEU A 295 33.78 3.76 1.28
CA LEU A 295 35.20 4.11 1.28
C LEU A 295 36.12 2.91 1.00
N GLY A 296 35.71 1.71 1.40
CA GLY A 296 36.44 0.45 1.17
C GLY A 296 36.37 -0.06 -0.27
N LEU A 297 35.40 0.39 -1.07
CA LEU A 297 35.27 0.01 -2.48
C LEU A 297 36.49 0.46 -3.29
N GLY A 298 37.25 -0.49 -3.85
CA GLY A 298 38.35 -0.22 -4.78
C GLY A 298 39.72 0.01 -4.13
N ARG A 299 39.90 -0.39 -2.86
CA ARG A 299 41.22 -0.72 -2.32
C ARG A 299 41.56 -2.16 -2.66
#